data_AF-A0A7W0Z871-F1
#
_entry.id   AF-A0A7W0Z871-F1
#
_cell.length_a   1.000
_cell.length_b   1.000
_cell.length_c   1.000
_cell.angle_alpha   90.00
_cell.angle_beta   90.00
_cell.angle_gamma   90.00
#
_symmetry.space_group_name_H-M   'P 1'
#
loop_
_entity.id
_entity.type
_entity.pdbx_description
1 polymer ?
#
loop_
_entity_poly.entity_id
_entity_poly.type
_entity_poly.pdbx_seq_one_letter_code
_entity_poly.pdbx_strand_id
1 'polypeptide(L)'
;MAKRDTVGLVLSGGGARGAYEAGVVSVLLPELERRGERPRVILGTSVGAINAAYLASCAHLDAESAVDGLLARWREIRTGLVVRPIISLQASLTALRYAGEVLGVPGVNLEGMLDPTPLGRTLDRWIDWEALHDNVEEGRLDAIGVVATEVAT
;
A
#
# COMPACT_ATOMS: atom_id res chain seq x y z
N MET A 1 -30.21 15.60 13.87
CA MET A 1 -28.75 15.84 13.86
C MET A 1 -28.34 16.10 12.42
N ALA A 2 -27.59 17.18 12.14
CA ALA A 2 -27.07 17.41 10.80
C ALA A 2 -26.10 16.27 10.44
N LYS A 3 -26.25 15.70 9.23
CA LYS A 3 -25.34 14.70 8.69
C LYS A 3 -23.97 15.38 8.55
N ARG A 4 -22.98 14.94 9.33
CA ARG A 4 -21.58 15.37 9.10
C ARG A 4 -21.15 14.76 7.77
N ASP A 5 -20.59 15.56 6.89
CA ASP A 5 -20.05 15.06 5.63
C ASP A 5 -18.84 14.16 5.94
N THR A 6 -18.93 12.90 5.52
CA THR A 6 -17.87 11.91 5.71
C THR A 6 -16.83 12.08 4.60
N VAL A 7 -15.59 12.40 4.96
CA VAL A 7 -14.47 12.44 4.01
C VAL A 7 -13.98 11.03 3.73
N GLY A 8 -13.95 10.66 2.45
CA GLY A 8 -13.34 9.43 1.96
C GLY A 8 -12.00 9.71 1.29
N LEU A 9 -10.98 8.91 1.60
CA LEU A 9 -9.67 8.93 0.94
C LEU A 9 -9.51 7.68 0.08
N VAL A 10 -9.26 7.85 -1.22
CA VAL A 10 -9.06 6.74 -2.16
C VAL A 10 -7.65 6.79 -2.72
N LEU A 11 -6.89 5.73 -2.46
CA LEU A 11 -5.49 5.57 -2.82
C LEU A 11 -5.37 4.55 -3.96
N SER A 12 -4.70 4.98 -5.01
CA SER A 12 -4.67 4.29 -6.31
C SER A 12 -3.60 3.20 -6.36
N GLY A 13 -3.77 2.26 -7.28
CA GLY A 13 -2.68 1.37 -7.68
C GLY A 13 -1.61 2.12 -8.49
N GLY A 14 -0.36 1.65 -8.45
CA GLY A 14 0.71 2.32 -9.21
C GLY A 14 2.13 1.78 -9.05
N GLY A 15 2.32 0.62 -8.39
CA GLY A 15 3.63 0.04 -8.15
C GLY A 15 4.56 0.99 -7.39
N ALA A 16 5.78 1.21 -7.91
CA ALA A 16 6.80 2.06 -7.29
C ALA A 16 6.37 3.53 -7.06
N ARG A 17 5.24 3.97 -7.62
CA ARG A 17 4.69 5.32 -7.41
C ARG A 17 4.03 5.53 -6.05
N GLY A 18 3.96 4.52 -5.18
CA GLY A 18 3.44 4.70 -3.82
C GLY A 18 4.16 5.77 -3.00
N ALA A 19 5.45 6.01 -3.26
CA ALA A 19 6.21 7.11 -2.63
C ALA A 19 5.72 8.50 -3.08
N TYR A 20 5.30 8.63 -4.34
CA TYR A 20 4.69 9.87 -4.83
C TYR A 20 3.33 10.10 -4.16
N GLU A 21 2.51 9.04 -4.06
CA GLU A 21 1.24 9.09 -3.33
C GLU A 21 1.45 9.49 -1.86
N ALA A 22 2.46 8.94 -1.20
CA ALA A 22 2.84 9.34 0.17
C ALA A 22 3.23 10.82 0.28
N GLY A 23 3.92 11.37 -0.72
CA GLY A 23 4.22 12.81 -0.78
C GLY A 23 2.99 13.70 -1.04
N VAL A 24 1.97 13.20 -1.73
CA VAL A 24 0.68 13.91 -1.85
C VAL A 24 -0.05 13.88 -0.51
N VAL A 25 -0.14 12.70 0.11
CA VAL A 25 -0.75 12.49 1.43
C VAL A 25 -0.09 13.36 2.50
N SER A 26 1.24 13.58 2.41
CA SER A 26 1.97 14.40 3.38
C SER A 26 1.56 15.87 3.42
N VAL A 27 0.91 16.35 2.37
CA VAL A 27 0.37 17.72 2.31
C VAL A 27 -1.14 17.69 2.57
N LEU A 28 -1.84 16.70 2.01
CA LEU A 28 -3.29 16.61 2.09
C LEU A 28 -3.79 16.39 3.53
N LEU A 29 -3.22 15.44 4.28
CA LEU A 29 -3.74 15.09 5.61
C LEU A 29 -3.58 16.22 6.63
N PRO A 30 -2.43 16.90 6.75
CA PRO A 30 -2.31 18.04 7.65
C PRO A 30 -3.27 19.18 7.28
N GLU A 31 -3.49 19.41 5.98
CA GLU A 31 -4.42 20.45 5.53
C GLU A 31 -5.89 20.11 5.83
N LEU A 32 -6.29 18.84 5.73
CA LEU A 32 -7.61 18.38 6.18
C LEU A 32 -7.76 18.55 7.70
N GLU A 33 -6.77 18.12 8.47
CA GLU A 33 -6.78 18.22 9.93
C GLU A 33 -6.90 19.68 10.39
N ARG A 34 -6.19 20.62 9.73
CA ARG A 34 -6.28 22.06 9.98
C ARG A 34 -7.68 22.64 9.75
N ARG A 35 -8.49 21.99 8.90
CA ARG A 35 -9.90 22.34 8.66
C ARG A 35 -10.86 21.64 9.62
N GLY A 36 -10.34 20.82 10.55
CA GLY A 36 -11.15 19.98 11.43
C GLY A 36 -11.74 18.76 10.73
N GLU A 37 -11.20 18.40 9.57
CA GLU A 37 -11.61 17.25 8.76
C GLU A 37 -10.61 16.11 8.93
N ARG A 38 -11.11 14.87 8.89
CA ARG A 38 -10.26 13.67 8.78
C ARG A 38 -10.94 12.64 7.89
N PRO A 39 -10.18 11.88 7.08
CA PRO A 39 -10.74 10.72 6.41
C PRO A 39 -11.30 9.74 7.43
N ARG A 40 -12.56 9.33 7.24
CA ARG A 40 -13.16 8.24 8.02
C ARG A 40 -13.31 6.96 7.20
N VAL A 41 -13.27 7.06 5.88
CA VAL A 41 -13.25 5.91 4.97
C VAL A 41 -11.96 5.95 4.17
N ILE A 42 -11.16 4.89 4.23
CA ILE A 42 -9.91 4.79 3.48
C ILE A 42 -9.96 3.57 2.55
N LEU A 43 -9.80 3.78 1.25
CA LEU A 43 -9.77 2.71 0.26
C LEU A 43 -8.41 2.71 -0.44
N GLY A 44 -7.84 1.53 -0.67
CA GLY A 44 -6.54 1.41 -1.32
C GLY A 44 -6.46 0.22 -2.27
N THR A 45 -5.79 0.39 -3.42
CA THR A 45 -5.53 -0.68 -4.39
C THR A 45 -4.03 -0.95 -4.55
N SER A 46 -3.59 -2.20 -4.45
CA SER A 46 -2.19 -2.61 -4.61
C SER A 46 -1.25 -1.79 -3.70
N VAL A 47 -0.34 -0.98 -4.25
CA VAL A 47 0.52 -0.10 -3.44
C VAL A 47 -0.28 0.90 -2.59
N GLY A 48 -1.40 1.41 -3.12
CA GLY A 48 -2.30 2.27 -2.36
C GLY A 48 -2.97 1.53 -1.19
N ALA A 49 -3.11 0.20 -1.27
CA ALA A 49 -3.60 -0.61 -0.14
C ALA A 49 -2.58 -0.64 1.01
N ILE A 50 -1.29 -0.63 0.71
CA ILE A 50 -0.23 -0.55 1.73
C ILE A 50 -0.31 0.81 2.45
N ASN A 51 -0.40 1.90 1.68
CA ASN A 51 -0.57 3.24 2.24
C ASN A 51 -1.87 3.37 3.03
N ALA A 52 -2.97 2.82 2.52
CA ALA A 52 -4.27 2.84 3.20
C ALA A 52 -4.23 2.11 4.54
N ALA A 53 -3.66 0.89 4.57
CA ALA A 53 -3.54 0.10 5.80
C ALA A 53 -2.63 0.78 6.82
N TYR A 54 -1.49 1.33 6.37
CA TYR A 54 -0.63 2.11 7.25
C TYR A 54 -1.36 3.32 7.86
N LEU A 55 -1.97 4.17 7.03
CA LEU A 55 -2.70 5.35 7.51
C LEU A 55 -3.85 4.96 8.43
N ALA A 56 -4.52 3.83 8.16
CA ALA A 56 -5.57 3.34 9.03
C ALA A 56 -5.05 2.85 10.37
N SER A 57 -3.85 2.27 10.46
CA SER A 57 -3.21 1.96 11.75
C SER A 57 -2.85 3.21 12.55
N CYS A 58 -2.64 4.36 11.89
CA CYS A 58 -2.27 5.62 12.52
C CYS A 58 -3.45 6.58 12.76
N ALA A 59 -4.70 6.17 12.58
CA ALA A 59 -5.85 7.09 12.64
C ALA A 59 -6.12 7.69 14.04
N HIS A 60 -5.52 7.13 15.10
CA HIS A 60 -5.51 7.73 16.45
C HIS A 60 -4.46 8.83 16.64
N LEU A 61 -3.49 8.96 15.73
CA LEU A 61 -2.44 9.97 15.78
C LEU A 61 -2.87 11.27 15.09
N ASP A 62 -2.13 12.35 15.34
CA ASP A 62 -2.20 13.55 14.52
C ASP A 62 -1.65 13.31 13.10
N ALA A 63 -2.06 14.16 12.16
CA ALA A 63 -1.74 13.98 10.74
C ALA A 63 -0.24 14.09 10.48
N GLU A 64 0.48 14.97 11.18
CA GLU A 64 1.93 15.15 11.03
C GLU A 64 2.68 13.87 11.42
N SER A 65 2.38 13.31 12.59
CA SER A 65 2.98 12.07 13.10
C SER A 65 2.71 10.89 12.16
N ALA A 66 1.47 10.74 11.69
CA ALA A 66 1.10 9.68 10.76
C ALA A 66 1.89 9.80 9.45
N VAL A 67 1.94 11.01 8.89
CA VAL A 67 2.65 11.31 7.64
C VAL A 67 4.15 11.12 7.75
N ASP A 68 4.78 11.59 8.83
CA ASP A 68 6.22 11.47 9.02
C ASP A 68 6.65 9.99 9.06
N GLY A 69 5.86 9.17 9.75
CA GLY A 69 6.06 7.73 9.76
C GLY A 69 5.83 7.07 8.39
N LEU A 70 4.87 7.57 7.59
CA LEU A 70 4.65 7.08 6.21
C LEU A 70 5.87 7.40 5.34
N LEU A 71 6.36 8.63 5.40
CA LEU A 71 7.51 9.08 4.61
C LEU A 71 8.80 8.36 5.01
N ALA A 72 9.01 8.10 6.31
CA ALA A 72 10.14 7.32 6.79
C ALA A 72 10.17 5.92 6.17
N ARG A 73 9.04 5.21 6.21
CA ARG A 73 8.86 3.89 5.58
C ARG A 73 9.17 3.91 4.09
N TRP A 74 8.63 4.88 3.35
CA TRP A 74 8.91 5.01 1.91
C TRP A 74 10.37 5.33 1.59
N ARG A 75 11.10 6.03 2.47
CA ARG A 75 12.56 6.26 2.32
C ARG A 75 13.39 5.00 2.59
N GLU A 76 12.88 4.09 3.41
CA GLU A 76 13.50 2.80 3.74
C GLU A 76 13.29 1.74 2.65
N ILE A 77 12.25 1.85 1.83
CA ILE A 77 12.03 0.91 0.72
C ILE A 77 13.27 0.86 -0.18
N ARG A 78 13.71 -0.37 -0.43
CA ARG A 78 14.72 -0.76 -1.41
C ARG A 78 14.06 -1.82 -2.30
N THR A 79 14.44 -1.91 -3.57
CA THR A 79 13.86 -2.90 -4.50
C THR A 79 13.91 -4.33 -3.94
N GLY A 80 14.99 -4.70 -3.24
CA GLY A 80 15.14 -6.00 -2.56
C GLY A 80 14.22 -6.25 -1.35
N LEU A 81 13.48 -5.24 -0.87
CA LEU A 81 12.47 -5.37 0.19
C LEU A 81 11.06 -5.60 -0.36
N VAL A 82 10.82 -5.32 -1.65
CA VAL A 82 9.50 -5.45 -2.30
C VAL A 82 9.45 -6.72 -3.14
N VAL A 83 10.55 -7.02 -3.86
CA VAL A 83 10.72 -8.25 -4.65
C VAL A 83 12.20 -8.65 -4.52
N ARG A 84 12.51 -9.91 -4.18
CA ARG A 84 13.90 -10.38 -4.29
C ARG A 84 14.28 -10.40 -5.77
N PRO A 85 15.33 -9.68 -6.22
CA PRO A 85 15.78 -9.80 -7.59
C PRO A 85 16.44 -11.18 -7.73
N ILE A 86 15.79 -12.11 -8.42
CA ILE A 86 16.50 -13.28 -8.95
C ILE A 86 17.26 -12.82 -10.21
N ILE A 87 18.22 -11.90 -10.08
CA ILE A 87 18.75 -11.14 -11.23
C ILE A 87 20.28 -11.10 -11.22
N SER A 88 20.84 -12.14 -11.81
CA SER A 88 21.95 -11.98 -12.76
C SER A 88 21.83 -13.00 -13.91
N LEU A 89 21.23 -14.17 -13.65
CA LEU A 89 21.00 -15.21 -14.66
C LEU A 89 19.55 -15.34 -15.14
N GLN A 90 18.55 -15.00 -14.31
CA GLN A 90 17.13 -15.19 -14.69
C GLN A 90 16.49 -14.00 -15.40
N ALA A 91 17.00 -12.76 -15.31
CA ALA A 91 16.35 -11.62 -15.98
C ALA A 91 16.28 -11.74 -17.51
N SER A 92 17.32 -12.28 -18.15
CA SER A 92 17.32 -12.61 -19.58
C SER A 92 16.35 -13.74 -19.91
N LEU A 93 16.22 -14.72 -19.01
CA LEU A 93 15.23 -15.80 -19.14
C LEU A 93 13.80 -15.30 -18.91
N THR A 94 13.58 -14.34 -18.00
CA THR A 94 12.30 -13.66 -17.76
C THR A 94 11.89 -12.87 -18.99
N ALA A 95 12.80 -12.11 -19.59
CA ALA A 95 12.52 -11.37 -20.83
C ALA A 95 12.18 -12.31 -21.99
N LEU A 96 12.89 -13.44 -22.10
CA LEU A 96 12.61 -14.46 -23.11
C LEU A 96 11.27 -15.16 -22.87
N ARG A 97 10.91 -15.44 -21.61
CA ARG A 97 9.61 -16.01 -21.23
C ARG A 97 8.47 -15.02 -21.49
N TYR A 98 8.64 -13.76 -21.13
CA TYR A 98 7.68 -12.70 -21.45
C TYR A 98 7.46 -12.58 -22.97
N ALA A 99 8.53 -12.64 -23.76
CA ALA A 99 8.42 -12.70 -25.22
C ALA A 99 7.70 -13.98 -25.69
N GLY A 100 7.97 -15.13 -25.06
CA GLY A 100 7.29 -16.39 -25.33
C GLY A 100 5.78 -16.35 -25.05
N GLU A 101 5.36 -15.72 -23.95
CA GLU A 101 3.95 -15.53 -23.61
C GLU A 101 3.25 -14.58 -24.59
N VAL A 102 3.88 -13.45 -24.93
CA VAL A 102 3.38 -12.52 -25.97
C VAL A 102 3.23 -13.23 -27.33
N LEU A 103 4.12 -14.18 -27.63
CA LEU A 103 4.09 -14.98 -28.86
C LEU A 103 3.21 -16.24 -28.74
N GLY A 104 2.55 -16.48 -27.61
CA GLY A 104 1.64 -17.61 -27.40
C GLY A 104 2.32 -18.98 -27.35
N VAL A 105 3.58 -19.05 -26.90
CA VAL A 105 4.35 -20.30 -26.81
C VAL A 105 3.79 -21.18 -25.68
N PRO A 106 3.32 -22.41 -25.97
CA PRO A 106 2.79 -23.31 -24.95
C PRO A 106 3.83 -23.68 -23.89
N GLY A 107 3.49 -23.59 -22.61
CA GLY A 107 4.35 -23.96 -21.47
C GLY A 107 5.12 -22.80 -20.81
N VAL A 108 4.85 -21.56 -21.22
CA VAL A 108 5.37 -20.35 -20.57
C VAL A 108 4.27 -19.70 -19.73
N ASN A 109 4.23 -20.00 -18.43
CA ASN A 109 3.41 -19.30 -17.43
C ASN A 109 4.31 -18.48 -16.49
N LEU A 110 3.91 -17.24 -16.19
CA LEU A 110 4.58 -16.36 -15.21
C LEU A 110 4.16 -16.63 -13.77
N GLU A 111 3.25 -17.58 -13.53
CA GLU A 111 2.89 -18.09 -12.21
C GLU A 111 4.15 -18.61 -11.50
N GLY A 112 4.62 -17.89 -10.48
CA GLY A 112 5.82 -18.24 -9.70
C GLY A 112 7.06 -17.37 -9.90
N MET A 113 6.99 -16.25 -10.64
CA MET A 113 8.14 -15.33 -10.80
C MET A 113 8.33 -14.33 -9.65
N LEU A 114 7.35 -14.18 -8.77
CA LEU A 114 7.38 -13.23 -7.65
C LEU A 114 7.03 -13.97 -6.36
N ASP A 115 8.00 -14.11 -5.46
CA ASP A 115 7.76 -14.54 -4.07
C ASP A 115 7.32 -13.30 -3.26
N PRO A 116 6.04 -13.21 -2.82
CA PRO A 116 5.54 -12.08 -2.05
C PRO A 116 5.85 -12.20 -0.55
N THR A 117 6.46 -13.30 -0.08
CA THR A 117 6.80 -13.50 1.34
C THR A 117 7.59 -12.33 1.96
N PRO A 118 8.57 -11.69 1.27
CA PRO A 118 9.26 -10.52 1.80
C PRO A 118 8.36 -9.31 2.02
N LEU A 119 7.28 -9.17 1.23
CA LEU A 119 6.32 -8.10 1.36
C LEU A 119 5.51 -8.28 2.65
N GLY A 120 4.99 -9.49 2.91
CA GLY A 120 4.22 -9.78 4.14
C GLY A 120 4.97 -9.36 5.41
N ARG A 121 6.23 -9.78 5.55
CA ARG A 121 7.07 -9.38 6.71
C ARG A 121 7.36 -7.88 6.77
N THR A 122 7.38 -7.20 5.63
CA THR A 122 7.56 -5.75 5.61
C THR A 122 6.29 -5.05 6.08
N LEU A 123 5.12 -5.55 5.67
CA LEU A 123 3.83 -5.06 6.14
C LEU A 123 3.67 -5.22 7.66
N ASP A 124 4.03 -6.37 8.22
CA ASP A 124 3.98 -6.60 9.68
C ASP A 124 4.88 -5.67 10.50
N ARG A 125 5.94 -5.12 9.90
CA ARG A 125 6.78 -4.10 10.55
C ARG A 125 6.24 -2.69 10.36
N TRP A 126 5.50 -2.46 9.28
CA TRP A 126 5.04 -1.14 8.91
C TRP A 126 3.71 -0.80 9.55
N ILE A 127 2.82 -1.78 9.64
CA ILE A 127 1.42 -1.62 9.99
C ILE A 127 1.23 -2.21 11.39
N ASP A 128 0.77 -1.38 12.30
CA ASP A 128 0.26 -1.86 13.58
C ASP A 128 -1.16 -2.39 13.35
N TRP A 129 -1.27 -3.71 13.19
CA TRP A 129 -2.54 -4.34 12.89
C TRP A 129 -3.53 -4.22 14.05
N GLU A 130 -3.08 -4.23 15.30
CA GLU A 130 -3.96 -4.08 16.47
C GLU A 130 -4.56 -2.67 16.48
N ALA A 131 -3.71 -1.65 16.37
CA ALA A 131 -4.17 -0.26 16.30
C ALA A 131 -5.10 0.00 15.10
N LEU A 132 -4.89 -0.67 13.97
CA LEU A 132 -5.79 -0.58 12.81
C LEU A 132 -7.21 -1.06 13.18
N HIS A 133 -7.33 -2.23 13.83
CA HIS A 133 -8.63 -2.75 14.26
C HIS A 133 -9.25 -1.84 15.31
N ASP A 134 -8.49 -1.42 16.33
CA ASP A 134 -8.97 -0.50 17.37
C ASP A 134 -9.49 0.81 16.76
N ASN A 135 -8.80 1.37 15.78
CA ASN A 135 -9.24 2.61 15.12
C ASN A 135 -10.59 2.46 14.40
N VAL A 136 -10.91 1.28 13.89
CA VAL A 136 -12.22 0.99 13.29
C VAL A 136 -13.27 0.73 14.37
N GLU A 137 -12.95 -0.05 15.39
CA GLU A 137 -13.87 -0.40 16.48
C GLU A 137 -14.26 0.82 17.34
N GLU A 138 -13.31 1.71 17.62
CA GLU A 138 -13.53 2.97 18.33
C GLU A 138 -14.22 4.04 17.47
N GLY A 139 -14.46 3.77 16.18
CA GLY A 139 -15.14 4.70 15.27
C GLY A 139 -14.30 5.92 14.90
N ARG A 140 -12.96 5.82 14.97
CA ARG A 140 -12.05 6.83 14.39
C ARG A 140 -12.08 6.73 12.87
N LEU A 141 -12.17 5.49 12.36
CA LEU A 141 -12.53 5.16 11.00
C LEU A 141 -13.89 4.48 10.97
N ASP A 142 -14.68 4.78 9.94
CA ASP A 142 -15.92 4.08 9.62
C ASP A 142 -15.61 2.77 8.86
N ALA A 143 -14.61 2.80 7.97
CA ALA A 143 -14.22 1.63 7.19
C ALA A 143 -12.82 1.78 6.57
N ILE A 144 -12.16 0.63 6.35
CA ILE A 144 -11.05 0.47 5.43
C ILE A 144 -11.39 -0.57 4.37
N GLY A 145 -10.98 -0.33 3.13
CA GLY A 145 -11.08 -1.29 2.03
C GLY A 145 -9.75 -1.45 1.32
N VAL A 146 -9.33 -2.69 1.11
CA VAL A 146 -8.11 -3.03 0.37
C VAL A 146 -8.44 -3.89 -0.83
N VAL A 147 -7.83 -3.58 -1.97
CA VAL A 147 -7.92 -4.37 -3.21
C VAL A 147 -6.51 -4.83 -3.57
N ALA A 148 -6.31 -6.13 -3.67
CA ALA A 148 -5.04 -6.74 -4.04
C ALA A 148 -5.27 -7.92 -5.00
N THR A 149 -4.21 -8.31 -5.71
CA THR A 149 -4.23 -9.47 -6.59
C THR A 149 -3.75 -10.68 -5.80
N GLU A 150 -4.54 -11.75 -5.81
CA GLU A 150 -4.09 -13.05 -5.34
C GLU A 150 -3.01 -13.58 -6.29
N VAL A 151 -1.87 -13.98 -5.74
CA VAL A 151 -0.82 -14.66 -6.49
C VAL A 151 -0.72 -16.04 -5.88
N ALA A 152 -1.15 -17.07 -6.61
CA ALA A 152 -1.03 -18.45 -6.17
C ALA A 152 0.46 -18.78 -5.98
N THR A 153 0.83 -19.17 -4.76
CA THR A 153 2.15 -19.71 -4.40
C THR A 153 2.13 -21.22 -4.42
#